data_AF-A0A7S2DIS0-F1
#
_entry.id   AF-A0A7S2DIS0-F1
#
_cell.length_a   1.000
_cell.length_b   1.000
_cell.length_c   1.000
_cell.angle_alpha   90.00
_cell.angle_beta   90.00
_cell.angle_gamma   90.00
#
_symmetry.space_group_name_H-M   'P 1'
#
loop_
_entity.id
_entity.type
_entity.pdbx_description
1 polymer ?
#
loop_
_entity_poly.entity_id
_entity_poly.type
_entity_poly.pdbx_seq_one_letter_code
_entity_poly.pdbx_strand_id
1 'polypeptide(L)'
;RTCPNEQLAAAMLERRADASRIRRMAERIRHPQYMLLEFFEDCLASFPELGLFFFESENSAVAAMSSSRSMNSGRSAEAEYQRTIGALFAVYWLLRMEL
;
A
#
# COMPACT_ATOMS: atom_id res chain seq x y z
N ARG A 1 -12.90 -22.74 -6.30
CA ARG A 1 -11.69 -21.94 -6.54
C ARG A 1 -10.88 -21.96 -5.25
N THR A 2 -9.75 -22.65 -5.21
CA THR A 2 -8.82 -22.59 -4.06
C THR A 2 -8.04 -21.28 -4.17
N CYS A 3 -8.08 -20.45 -3.13
CA CYS A 3 -7.34 -19.19 -3.12
C CYS A 3 -5.86 -19.51 -2.92
N PRO A 4 -4.93 -19.01 -3.75
CA PRO A 4 -3.50 -19.36 -3.68
C PRO A 4 -2.83 -19.03 -2.34
N ASN A 5 -3.40 -18.09 -1.58
CA ASN A 5 -2.93 -17.74 -0.24
C ASN A 5 -4.12 -17.38 0.66
N GLU A 6 -4.57 -18.35 1.46
CA GLU A 6 -5.71 -18.20 2.37
C GLU A 6 -5.47 -17.17 3.47
N GLN A 7 -4.22 -17.00 3.92
CA GLN A 7 -3.86 -16.04 4.96
C GLN A 7 -3.96 -14.59 4.45
N LEU A 8 -3.46 -14.31 3.24
CA LEU A 8 -3.62 -13.00 2.62
C LEU A 8 -5.09 -12.73 2.26
N ALA A 9 -5.83 -13.75 1.81
CA ALA A 9 -7.25 -13.62 1.55
C ALA A 9 -8.04 -13.29 2.84
N ALA A 10 -7.67 -13.87 3.98
CA ALA A 10 -8.23 -13.54 5.28
C ALA A 10 -7.84 -12.12 5.73
N ALA A 11 -6.58 -11.72 5.56
CA ALA A 11 -6.10 -10.38 5.92
C ALA A 11 -6.74 -9.25 5.08
N MET A 12 -7.16 -9.57 3.85
CA MET A 12 -7.88 -8.68 2.95
C MET A 12 -9.40 -8.85 3.01
N LEU A 13 -9.90 -9.79 3.81
CA LEU A 13 -11.34 -9.99 3.97
C LEU A 13 -11.93 -8.70 4.54
N GLU A 14 -12.96 -8.17 3.86
CA GLU A 14 -13.62 -6.88 4.19
C GLU A 14 -12.79 -5.61 3.95
N ARG A 15 -11.50 -5.72 3.63
CA ARG A 15 -10.67 -4.59 3.24
C ARG A 15 -10.73 -4.41 1.73
N ARG A 16 -11.31 -3.30 1.28
CA ARG A 16 -11.44 -2.98 -0.14
C ARG A 16 -10.89 -1.60 -0.43
N ALA A 17 -10.36 -1.44 -1.63
CA ALA A 17 -9.95 -0.15 -2.11
C ALA A 17 -11.12 0.83 -2.12
N ASP A 18 -10.94 2.00 -1.50
CA ASP A 18 -11.96 3.03 -1.43
C ASP A 18 -11.97 3.86 -2.72
N ALA A 19 -12.81 3.44 -3.67
CA ALA A 19 -12.96 4.13 -4.96
C ALA A 19 -13.42 5.60 -4.83
N SER A 20 -14.12 5.96 -3.75
CA SER A 20 -14.57 7.33 -3.53
C SER A 20 -13.39 8.24 -3.19
N ARG A 21 -12.47 7.75 -2.34
CA ARG A 21 -11.22 8.46 -2.02
C ARG A 21 -10.28 8.53 -3.21
N ILE A 22 -10.15 7.46 -3.99
CA ILE A 22 -9.35 7.48 -5.22
C ILE A 22 -9.85 8.58 -6.17
N ARG A 23 -11.17 8.71 -6.34
CA ARG A 23 -11.75 9.80 -7.14
C ARG A 23 -11.43 11.17 -6.55
N ARG A 24 -11.62 11.36 -5.24
CA ARG A 24 -11.27 12.60 -4.54
C ARG A 24 -9.80 12.98 -4.74
N MET A 25 -8.88 12.01 -4.64
CA MET A 25 -7.46 12.23 -4.88
C MET A 25 -7.24 12.77 -6.29
N ALA A 26 -7.81 12.12 -7.31
CA ALA A 26 -7.67 12.53 -8.70
C ALA A 26 -8.23 13.94 -8.96
N GLU A 27 -9.37 14.29 -8.36
CA GLU A 27 -10.00 15.61 -8.50
C GLU A 27 -9.20 16.72 -7.79
N ARG A 28 -8.61 16.42 -6.62
CA ARG A 28 -7.90 17.41 -5.80
C ARG A 28 -6.41 17.48 -6.07
N ILE A 29 -5.83 16.57 -6.85
CA ILE A 29 -4.35 16.44 -6.96
C ILE A 29 -3.66 17.73 -7.41
N ARG A 30 -4.31 18.52 -8.28
CA ARG A 30 -3.79 19.83 -8.75
C ARG A 30 -4.17 21.01 -7.85
N HIS A 31 -5.02 20.80 -6.86
CA HIS A 31 -5.49 21.87 -5.99
C HIS A 31 -4.36 22.36 -5.08
N PRO A 32 -4.09 23.68 -4.99
CA PRO A 32 -2.93 24.20 -4.26
C PRO A 32 -2.95 23.83 -2.76
N GLN A 33 -4.15 23.78 -2.17
CA GLN A 33 -4.36 23.42 -0.76
C GLN A 33 -4.33 21.93 -0.46
N TYR A 34 -4.37 21.06 -1.48
CA TYR A 34 -4.31 19.62 -1.27
C TYR A 34 -2.86 19.23 -0.99
N MET A 35 -2.52 18.99 0.28
CA MET A 35 -1.13 18.82 0.68
C MET A 35 -0.65 17.36 0.54
N LEU A 36 0.67 17.16 0.53
CA LEU A 36 1.27 15.83 0.46
C LEU A 36 0.81 14.91 1.59
N LEU A 37 0.59 15.45 2.79
CA LEU A 37 0.05 14.70 3.94
C LEU A 37 -1.37 14.18 3.66
N GLU A 38 -2.25 15.02 3.13
CA GLU A 38 -3.62 14.63 2.78
C GLU A 38 -3.61 13.54 1.68
N PHE A 39 -2.71 13.67 0.71
CA PHE A 39 -2.48 12.63 -0.30
C PHE A 39 -1.99 11.31 0.29
N PHE A 40 -1.07 11.36 1.26
CA PHE A 40 -0.59 10.17 1.94
C PHE A 40 -1.70 9.47 2.73
N GLU A 41 -2.50 10.22 3.48
CA GLU A 41 -3.65 9.68 4.22
C GLU A 41 -4.69 9.06 3.27
N ASP A 42 -4.97 9.71 2.14
CA ASP A 42 -5.87 9.16 1.14
C ASP A 42 -5.30 7.90 0.46
N CYS A 43 -3.99 7.81 0.22
CA CYS A 43 -3.34 6.57 -0.23
C CYS A 43 -3.53 5.42 0.77
N LEU A 44 -3.31 5.66 2.07
CA LEU A 44 -3.46 4.63 3.11
C LEU A 44 -4.90 4.14 3.23
N ALA A 45 -5.88 5.05 3.13
CA ALA A 45 -7.29 4.70 3.19
C ALA A 45 -7.79 4.04 1.89
N SER A 46 -7.21 4.41 0.74
CA SER A 46 -7.61 3.88 -0.57
C SER A 46 -7.00 2.53 -0.90
N PHE A 47 -5.83 2.19 -0.35
CA PHE A 47 -5.09 0.97 -0.69
C PHE A 47 -4.77 0.15 0.57
N PRO A 48 -5.76 -0.58 1.12
CA PRO A 48 -5.53 -1.42 2.30
C PRO A 48 -4.44 -2.48 2.11
N GLU A 49 -4.15 -2.86 0.86
CA GLU A 49 -3.09 -3.79 0.48
C GLU A 49 -1.71 -3.31 0.96
N LEU A 50 -1.50 -2.01 1.15
CA LEU A 50 -0.27 -1.46 1.72
C LEU A 50 0.03 -2.01 3.14
N GLY A 51 -0.99 -2.43 3.88
CA GLY A 51 -0.81 -3.09 5.17
C GLY A 51 -0.23 -4.50 5.08
N LEU A 52 -0.32 -5.15 3.91
CA LEU A 52 0.20 -6.51 3.73
C LEU A 52 1.73 -6.57 3.78
N PHE A 53 2.42 -5.46 3.48
CA PHE A 53 3.88 -5.36 3.66
C PHE A 53 4.31 -5.59 5.11
N PHE A 54 3.44 -5.32 6.09
CA PHE A 54 3.74 -5.51 7.51
C PHE A 54 3.16 -6.82 8.07
N PHE A 55 2.27 -7.48 7.34
CA PHE A 55 1.56 -8.69 7.78
C PHE A 55 2.49 -9.90 8.01
N GLU A 56 3.54 -10.07 7.20
CA GLU A 56 4.54 -11.13 7.41
C GLU A 56 5.43 -10.84 8.64
N SER A 57 5.68 -9.56 8.97
CA SER A 57 6.53 -9.17 10.10
C SER A 57 5.90 -9.46 11.46
N GLU A 58 4.58 -9.32 11.57
CA GLU A 58 3.84 -9.57 12.83
C GLU A 58 3.61 -11.07 13.08
N ASN A 59 3.33 -11.85 12.02
CA ASN A 59 3.15 -13.30 12.13
C ASN A 59 4.47 -14.07 12.26
N SER A 60 5.61 -13.46 11.92
CA SER A 60 6.95 -14.08 12.06
C SER A 60 7.47 -14.15 13.49
N ALA A 61 6.87 -13.41 14.45
CA ALA A 61 7.21 -13.55 15.86
C ALA A 61 6.82 -14.92 16.45
N VAL A 62 5.92 -15.65 15.79
CA VAL A 62 5.40 -16.96 16.21
C VAL A 62 5.92 -18.12 15.34
N ALA A 63 6.65 -17.83 14.25
CA ALA A 63 6.99 -18.80 13.20
C ALA A 63 8.50 -18.84 12.89
N ALA A 64 9.37 -18.71 13.89
CA ALA A 64 10.82 -18.84 13.76
C ALA A 64 11.33 -20.25 13.38
N MET A 65 10.50 -21.09 12.73
CA MET A 65 10.87 -22.49 12.43
C MET A 65 10.35 -23.04 11.10
N SER A 66 9.85 -22.22 10.17
CA SER A 66 9.59 -22.71 8.81
C SER A 66 10.10 -21.74 7.75
N SER A 67 11.18 -22.18 7.10
CA SER A 67 11.76 -21.59 5.91
C SER A 67 10.79 -21.66 4.73
N SER A 68 10.86 -20.62 3.88
CA SER A 68 10.08 -20.41 2.66
C SER A 68 8.62 -20.01 2.94
N ARG A 69 8.18 -18.82 2.58
CA ARG A 69 8.20 -18.29 1.21
C ARG A 69 7.85 -16.79 1.29
N SER A 70 8.86 -15.98 1.62
CA SER A 70 8.72 -14.52 1.64
C SER A 70 8.33 -14.05 0.24
N MET A 71 7.28 -13.24 0.13
CA MET A 71 6.88 -12.59 -1.13
C MET A 71 7.88 -11.52 -1.62
N ASN A 72 9.15 -11.58 -1.21
CA ASN A 72 10.13 -10.53 -1.43
C ASN A 72 10.95 -10.72 -2.70
N SER A 73 11.16 -9.61 -3.40
CA SER A 73 12.16 -9.42 -4.45
C SER A 73 13.62 -9.50 -3.95
N GLY A 74 13.89 -10.19 -2.84
CA GLY A 74 15.18 -10.23 -2.15
C GLY A 74 15.50 -9.01 -1.28
N ARG A 75 14.52 -8.12 -1.03
CA ARG A 75 14.65 -6.91 -0.19
C ARG A 75 13.68 -7.00 0.99
N SER A 76 13.89 -6.29 2.10
CA SER A 76 12.95 -6.32 3.24
C SER A 76 11.59 -5.75 2.83
N ALA A 77 10.51 -6.23 3.45
CA ALA A 77 9.15 -5.75 3.17
C ALA A 77 9.00 -4.24 3.44
N GLU A 78 9.73 -3.72 4.43
CA GLU A 78 9.85 -2.28 4.69
C GLU A 78 10.44 -1.52 3.49
N ALA A 79 11.50 -2.05 2.87
CA ALA A 79 12.11 -1.41 1.70
C ALA A 79 11.17 -1.45 0.48
N GLU A 80 10.32 -2.48 0.34
CA GLU A 80 9.30 -2.52 -0.70
C GLU A 80 8.16 -1.52 -0.45
N TYR A 81 7.72 -1.39 0.80
CA TYR A 81 6.76 -0.39 1.23
C TYR A 81 7.26 1.04 0.95
N GLN A 82 8.48 1.37 1.39
CA GLN A 82 9.08 2.69 1.16
C GLN A 82 9.20 3.02 -0.33
N ARG A 83 9.59 2.05 -1.18
CA ARG A 83 9.63 2.24 -2.64
C ARG A 83 8.25 2.51 -3.22
N THR A 84 7.23 1.79 -2.75
CA THR A 84 5.84 1.94 -3.22
C THR A 84 5.30 3.32 -2.85
N ILE A 85 5.46 3.75 -1.59
CA ILE A 85 5.07 5.10 -1.16
C ILE A 85 5.86 6.18 -1.89
N GLY A 86 7.17 5.98 -2.07
CA GLY A 86 8.02 6.90 -2.84
C GLY A 86 7.55 7.07 -4.29
N ALA A 87 7.13 5.99 -4.95
CA ALA A 87 6.55 6.05 -6.29
C ALA A 87 5.22 6.83 -6.32
N LEU A 88 4.34 6.63 -5.33
CA LEU A 88 3.09 7.39 -5.20
C LEU A 88 3.35 8.88 -5.01
N PHE A 89 4.35 9.24 -4.19
CA PHE A 89 4.77 10.63 -4.06
C PHE A 89 5.28 11.17 -5.38
N ALA A 90 6.17 10.47 -6.09
CA ALA A 90 6.63 10.91 -7.40
C ALA A 90 5.47 11.20 -8.36
N VAL A 91 4.43 10.36 -8.39
CA VAL A 91 3.20 10.59 -9.15
C VAL A 91 2.47 11.86 -8.69
N TYR A 92 2.31 12.06 -7.39
CA TYR A 92 1.72 13.30 -6.84
C TYR A 92 2.47 14.55 -7.32
N TRP A 93 3.80 14.54 -7.29
CA TRP A 93 4.60 15.67 -7.75
C TRP A 93 4.46 15.87 -9.26
N LEU A 94 4.57 14.81 -10.06
CA LEU A 94 4.46 14.87 -11.52
C LEU A 94 3.09 15.43 -11.98
N LEU A 95 2.00 15.01 -11.34
CA LEU A 95 0.65 15.48 -11.69
C LEU A 95 0.39 16.94 -11.31
N ARG A 96 1.24 17.53 -10.48
CA ARG A 96 1.18 18.95 -10.08
C ARG A 96 2.12 19.85 -10.85
N MET A 97 3.05 19.29 -11.61
CA MET A 97 3.88 20.10 -12.50
C MET A 97 2.99 20.63 -13.63
N GLU A 98 3.09 21.93 -13.89
CA GLU A 98 2.57 22.50 -15.14
C GLU A 98 3.53 22.04 -16.25
N LEU A 99 3.06 21.13 -17.10
CA LEU A 99 3.70 20.78 -18.37
C LEU A 99 3.21 21.73 -19.47
#